data_AF-A0A315Z8X2-F1
#
_entry.id   AF-A0A315Z8X2-F1
#
_cell.length_a   1.000
_cell.length_b   1.000
_cell.length_c   1.000
_cell.angle_alpha   90.00
_cell.angle_beta   90.00
_cell.angle_gamma   90.00
#
_symmetry.space_group_name_H-M   'P 1'
#
loop_
_entity.id
_entity.type
_entity.pdbx_description
1 polymer ?
#
loop_
_entity_poly.entity_id
_entity_poly.type
_entity_poly.pdbx_seq_one_letter_code
_entity_poly.pdbx_strand_id
1 'polypeptide(L)'
;MRLFGFLILFLFCHIIYGQEKTIDQLPFQSVEIYEGTEYDHSIFLEMDFGKSIVLNPKDAALIETSQIDSIHLVYTDYPVGLDLSDLNTSRLNALSFLFPNILNDASVKWDLIAQTKGRTRATASTLFHGFNIFYTPKKTLSTEEQIKRKKYVDKRFDKVTDQFLSMKLSEDSSSYTVLERMSSEWESVAIVSDWTGSMYDYTLQVLKWQIDQHQDEKIKGYVFFNDGDYKYDYEKVIGETGGIYTLKSSKIIEVIEKMAEVKERGDGGDIPENDIEALIVAQEEFPDVEELVLIADNRSPMRDLSLLSQLNRPIRIVLSRIPENTDIKAEINPEYLKLAIETKGSIHTKTIDLVSFEEMNMLLK
;
A
#
# COMPACT_ATOMS: atom_id res chain seq x y z
N MET A 1 -36.67 48.32 -40.94
CA MET A 1 -36.10 46.96 -40.83
C MET A 1 -34.61 47.06 -40.57
N ARG A 2 -34.16 46.89 -39.33
CA ARG A 2 -32.74 46.67 -39.03
C ARG A 2 -32.63 45.56 -37.99
N LEU A 3 -31.95 44.49 -38.40
CA LEU A 3 -31.74 43.23 -37.70
C LEU A 3 -30.98 43.46 -36.39
N PHE A 4 -31.45 42.83 -35.31
CA PHE A 4 -30.67 42.58 -34.10
C PHE A 4 -29.79 41.35 -34.34
N GLY A 5 -28.47 41.54 -34.39
CA GLY A 5 -27.49 40.45 -34.37
C GLY A 5 -27.10 40.12 -32.94
N PHE A 6 -27.42 38.90 -32.49
CA PHE A 6 -26.94 38.35 -31.22
C PHE A 6 -25.45 37.98 -31.37
N LEU A 7 -24.58 38.66 -30.62
CA LEU A 7 -23.18 38.29 -30.47
C LEU A 7 -23.07 37.24 -29.36
N ILE A 8 -22.88 35.97 -29.73
CA ILE A 8 -22.58 34.89 -28.81
C ILE A 8 -21.08 34.98 -28.46
N LEU A 9 -20.78 35.46 -27.26
CA LEU A 9 -19.42 35.49 -26.72
C LEU A 9 -19.09 34.08 -26.20
N PHE A 10 -18.34 33.30 -26.99
CA PHE A 10 -17.76 32.04 -26.53
C PHE A 10 -16.66 32.34 -25.50
N LEU A 11 -16.98 32.18 -24.22
CA LEU A 11 -16.01 32.10 -23.14
C LEU A 11 -15.24 30.79 -23.28
N PHE A 12 -14.07 30.85 -23.91
CA PHE A 12 -13.06 29.79 -23.85
C PHE A 12 -12.54 29.73 -22.41
N CYS A 13 -13.13 28.87 -21.60
CA CYS A 13 -12.57 28.46 -20.32
C CYS A 13 -11.28 27.67 -20.62
N HIS A 14 -10.13 28.36 -20.61
CA HIS A 14 -8.85 27.68 -20.58
C HIS A 14 -8.75 27.03 -19.20
N ILE A 15 -8.99 25.74 -19.13
CA ILE A 15 -8.60 24.92 -17.98
C ILE A 15 -7.07 24.97 -17.98
N ILE A 16 -6.52 25.85 -17.14
CA ILE A 16 -5.10 25.83 -16.81
C ILE A 16 -4.90 24.56 -15.98
N TYR A 17 -4.52 23.46 -16.65
CA TYR A 17 -3.88 22.36 -15.96
C TYR A 17 -2.58 22.91 -15.40
N GLY A 18 -2.49 23.07 -14.07
CA GLY A 18 -1.20 23.30 -13.43
C GLY A 18 -0.31 22.10 -13.75
N GLN A 19 0.83 22.33 -14.38
CA GLN A 19 1.83 21.28 -14.55
C GLN A 19 2.35 20.92 -13.16
N GLU A 20 2.25 19.64 -12.81
CA GLU A 20 2.93 19.07 -11.65
C GLU A 20 4.44 19.20 -11.87
N LYS A 21 5.18 19.72 -10.88
CA LYS A 21 6.64 19.81 -11.00
C LYS A 21 7.21 18.40 -11.17
N THR A 22 7.77 18.11 -12.33
CA THR A 22 8.52 16.87 -12.56
C THR A 22 9.96 17.03 -12.09
N ILE A 23 10.63 15.91 -11.83
CA ILE A 23 12.00 15.95 -11.34
C ILE A 23 12.95 16.73 -12.26
N ASP A 24 12.72 16.66 -13.57
CA ASP A 24 13.49 17.37 -14.61
C ASP A 24 13.41 18.90 -14.52
N GLN A 25 12.43 19.42 -13.77
CA GLN A 25 12.22 20.86 -13.59
C GLN A 25 12.86 21.39 -12.31
N LEU A 26 13.40 20.51 -11.46
CA LEU A 26 13.98 20.90 -10.19
C LEU A 26 15.45 21.30 -10.37
N PRO A 27 15.93 22.35 -9.66
CA PRO A 27 17.33 22.75 -9.71
C PRO A 27 18.25 21.60 -9.31
N PHE A 28 19.25 21.32 -10.13
CA PHE A 28 20.21 20.24 -9.93
C PHE A 28 21.61 20.80 -9.65
N GLN A 29 22.29 20.21 -8.66
CA GLN A 29 23.69 20.49 -8.35
C GLN A 29 24.44 19.23 -7.93
N SER A 30 25.76 19.24 -8.11
CA SER A 30 26.64 18.17 -7.68
C SER A 30 27.65 18.69 -6.67
N VAL A 31 27.85 17.93 -5.59
CA VAL A 31 28.79 18.24 -4.51
C VAL A 31 29.70 17.05 -4.25
N GLU A 32 30.85 17.27 -3.60
CA GLU A 32 31.71 16.15 -3.20
C GLU A 32 31.05 15.30 -2.12
N ILE A 33 30.61 15.95 -1.04
CA ILE A 33 29.84 15.38 0.08
C ILE A 33 28.80 16.41 0.47
N TYR A 34 27.61 15.95 0.87
CA TYR A 34 26.64 16.83 1.51
C TYR A 34 26.93 16.92 3.01
N GLU A 35 27.41 18.07 3.47
CA GLU A 35 27.80 18.30 4.86
C GLU A 35 26.65 18.75 5.78
N GLY A 36 25.40 18.61 5.31
CA GLY A 36 24.17 19.15 5.92
C GLY A 36 24.29 19.51 7.39
N THR A 37 24.44 20.79 7.71
CA THR A 37 24.49 21.24 9.09
C THR A 37 23.08 21.20 9.68
N GLU A 38 22.92 20.58 10.84
CA GLU A 38 21.70 20.71 11.65
C GLU A 38 21.50 22.20 11.98
N TYR A 39 20.49 22.81 11.37
CA TYR A 39 20.00 24.11 11.78
C TYR A 39 18.87 23.91 12.80
N ASP A 40 18.65 24.88 13.70
CA ASP A 40 17.56 24.85 14.69
C ASP A 40 16.17 24.60 14.08
N HIS A 41 16.00 24.83 12.77
CA HIS A 41 14.76 24.59 12.02
C HIS A 41 14.98 23.79 10.73
N SER A 42 15.71 22.68 10.85
CA SER A 42 15.80 21.65 9.80
C SER A 42 15.55 20.26 10.36
N ILE A 43 14.97 19.37 9.56
CA ILE A 43 14.92 17.93 9.85
C ILE A 43 15.50 17.13 8.69
N PHE A 44 16.06 15.97 9.02
CA PHE A 44 16.48 14.97 8.04
C PHE A 44 15.43 13.87 7.96
N LEU A 45 15.02 13.51 6.75
CA LEU A 45 14.28 12.29 6.48
C LEU A 45 15.21 11.34 5.74
N GLU A 46 15.67 10.31 6.43
CA GLU A 46 16.70 9.38 5.99
C GLU A 46 16.12 8.29 5.06
N MET A 47 16.94 7.82 4.14
CA MET A 47 16.64 6.70 3.23
C MET A 47 17.87 5.82 3.09
N ASP A 48 17.64 4.52 2.85
CA ASP A 48 18.73 3.62 2.48
C ASP A 48 19.26 3.90 1.06
N PHE A 49 20.54 3.58 0.85
CA PHE A 49 21.18 3.66 -0.45
C PHE A 49 20.42 2.86 -1.52
N GLY A 50 20.10 3.53 -2.63
CA GLY A 50 19.32 2.92 -3.73
C GLY A 50 17.84 2.68 -3.42
N LYS A 51 17.33 3.21 -2.29
CA LYS A 51 15.94 3.10 -1.88
C LYS A 51 15.24 4.46 -1.84
N SER A 52 13.91 4.41 -1.79
CA SER A 52 13.02 5.57 -1.75
C SER A 52 12.17 5.66 -0.49
N ILE A 53 12.28 4.68 0.41
CA ILE A 53 11.51 4.62 1.66
C ILE A 53 12.17 5.53 2.70
N VAL A 54 11.38 6.40 3.32
CA VAL A 54 11.80 7.21 4.47
C VAL A 54 11.85 6.33 5.73
N LEU A 55 13.02 6.27 6.38
CA LEU A 55 13.27 5.42 7.55
C LEU A 55 12.71 6.00 8.85
N ASN A 56 12.59 7.32 8.95
CA ASN A 56 12.15 8.07 10.12
C ASN A 56 10.92 8.97 9.84
N PRO A 57 9.80 8.41 9.33
CA PRO A 57 8.64 9.22 8.92
C PRO A 57 7.97 9.97 10.09
N LYS A 58 8.19 9.54 11.34
CA LYS A 58 7.68 10.22 12.54
C LYS A 58 8.25 11.64 12.71
N ASP A 59 9.44 11.90 12.17
CA ASP A 59 10.07 13.22 12.27
C ASP A 59 9.35 14.26 11.41
N ALA A 60 8.71 13.82 10.32
CA ALA A 60 7.85 14.68 9.51
C ALA A 60 6.65 15.23 10.31
N ALA A 61 6.11 14.44 11.25
CA ALA A 61 4.99 14.85 12.09
C ALA A 61 5.36 16.00 13.05
N LEU A 62 6.64 16.13 13.42
CA LEU A 62 7.12 17.21 14.29
C LEU A 62 6.97 18.60 13.65
N ILE A 63 6.91 18.64 12.31
CA ILE A 63 6.86 19.89 11.54
C ILE A 63 5.60 19.99 10.68
N GLU A 64 4.62 19.11 10.87
CA GLU A 64 3.40 19.05 10.05
C GLU A 64 2.61 20.37 10.04
N THR A 65 2.69 21.13 11.13
CA THR A 65 2.04 22.44 11.25
C THR A 65 2.92 23.59 10.78
N SER A 66 4.21 23.35 10.57
CA SER A 66 5.19 24.36 10.16
C SER A 66 5.04 24.71 8.69
N GLN A 67 5.52 25.89 8.31
CA GLN A 67 5.68 26.24 6.90
C GLN A 67 7.01 25.69 6.40
N ILE A 68 7.01 24.92 5.32
CA ILE A 68 8.25 24.44 4.71
C ILE A 68 8.79 25.52 3.77
N ASP A 69 10.06 25.86 3.93
CA ASP A 69 10.72 26.93 3.19
C ASP A 69 11.58 26.38 2.04
N SER A 70 12.32 25.29 2.31
CA SER A 70 13.14 24.62 1.30
C SER A 70 13.34 23.13 1.55
N ILE A 71 13.57 22.37 0.49
CA ILE A 71 13.82 20.93 0.52
C ILE A 71 15.01 20.60 -0.36
N HIS A 72 15.98 19.89 0.22
CA HIS A 72 17.07 19.28 -0.52
C HIS A 72 16.81 17.77 -0.65
N LEU A 73 16.69 17.27 -1.87
CA LEU A 73 16.78 15.83 -2.15
C LEU A 73 18.24 15.47 -2.35
N VAL A 74 18.80 14.72 -1.41
CA VAL A 74 20.22 14.35 -1.41
C VAL A 74 20.37 12.88 -1.75
N TYR A 75 21.26 12.58 -2.69
CA TYR A 75 21.58 11.22 -3.11
C TYR A 75 23.00 11.13 -3.63
N THR A 76 23.49 9.94 -3.92
CA THR A 76 24.79 9.72 -4.57
C THR A 76 24.65 9.61 -6.08
N ASP A 77 25.61 10.13 -6.84
CA ASP A 77 25.68 9.99 -8.30
C ASP A 77 26.04 8.57 -8.79
N TYR A 78 25.93 7.58 -7.90
CA TYR A 78 26.32 6.20 -8.15
C TYR A 78 25.12 5.33 -8.55
N PRO A 79 25.27 4.43 -9.55
CA PRO A 79 26.43 4.30 -10.43
C PRO A 79 26.62 5.51 -11.35
N VAL A 80 27.88 5.93 -11.55
CA VAL A 80 28.21 7.13 -12.33
C VAL A 80 27.66 7.00 -13.75
N GLY A 81 26.83 7.97 -14.16
CA GLY A 81 26.22 8.01 -15.49
C GLY A 81 24.92 7.21 -15.63
N LEU A 82 24.43 6.55 -14.56
CA LEU A 82 23.09 5.99 -14.55
C LEU A 82 22.05 7.10 -14.36
N ASP A 83 20.95 7.01 -15.10
CA ASP A 83 19.79 7.85 -14.88
C ASP A 83 19.07 7.41 -13.59
N LEU A 84 19.00 8.31 -12.61
CA LEU A 84 18.35 8.07 -11.32
C LEU A 84 16.99 8.76 -11.21
N SER A 85 16.45 9.27 -12.33
CA SER A 85 15.20 10.04 -12.35
C SER A 85 14.02 9.23 -11.82
N ASP A 86 13.91 7.94 -12.16
CA ASP A 86 12.84 7.06 -11.66
C ASP A 86 12.93 6.88 -10.14
N LEU A 87 14.12 6.53 -9.64
CA LEU A 87 14.36 6.36 -8.20
C LEU A 87 14.07 7.65 -7.43
N ASN A 88 14.53 8.78 -7.94
CA ASN A 88 14.31 10.06 -7.30
C ASN A 88 12.84 10.53 -7.43
N THR A 89 12.14 10.16 -8.50
CA THR A 89 10.68 10.35 -8.60
C THR A 89 9.97 9.55 -7.51
N SER A 90 10.36 8.28 -7.29
CA SER A 90 9.84 7.48 -6.18
C SER A 90 10.14 8.11 -4.82
N ARG A 91 11.30 8.75 -4.64
CA ARG A 91 11.62 9.51 -3.42
C ARG A 91 10.73 10.74 -3.24
N LEU A 92 10.52 11.52 -4.30
CA LEU A 92 9.63 12.68 -4.27
C LEU A 92 8.18 12.27 -3.99
N ASN A 93 7.76 11.10 -4.48
CA ASN A 93 6.48 10.50 -4.14
C ASN A 93 6.42 10.14 -2.64
N ALA A 94 7.44 9.46 -2.11
CA ALA A 94 7.57 9.16 -0.67
C ALA A 94 7.44 10.43 0.19
N LEU A 95 8.13 11.50 -0.20
CA LEU A 95 8.00 12.80 0.47
C LEU A 95 6.61 13.42 0.33
N SER A 96 5.98 13.26 -0.83
CA SER A 96 4.63 13.77 -1.10
C SER A 96 3.54 13.00 -0.35
N PHE A 97 3.83 11.80 0.16
CA PHE A 97 2.97 11.14 1.14
C PHE A 97 3.05 11.83 2.51
N LEU A 98 4.25 12.23 2.94
CA LEU A 98 4.49 12.90 4.23
C LEU A 98 4.08 14.39 4.23
N PHE A 99 4.41 15.13 3.18
CA PHE A 99 4.11 16.56 3.02
C PHE A 99 3.34 16.78 1.75
N PRO A 100 2.02 16.80 1.84
CA PRO A 100 1.35 16.37 0.65
C PRO A 100 0.91 17.64 -0.12
N ASN A 101 1.17 17.69 -1.45
CA ASN A 101 1.23 18.87 -2.36
C ASN A 101 2.53 19.68 -2.30
N ILE A 102 3.55 19.21 -1.59
CA ILE A 102 4.81 19.94 -1.46
C ILE A 102 5.48 20.24 -2.80
N LEU A 103 5.34 19.35 -3.80
CA LEU A 103 5.87 19.55 -5.16
C LEU A 103 5.20 20.73 -5.89
N ASN A 104 3.94 21.01 -5.56
CA ASN A 104 3.15 22.07 -6.18
C ASN A 104 3.17 23.37 -5.36
N ASP A 105 3.79 23.37 -4.19
CA ASP A 105 3.94 24.57 -3.38
C ASP A 105 5.01 25.48 -3.99
N ALA A 106 4.56 26.59 -4.58
CA ALA A 106 5.44 27.58 -5.20
C ALA A 106 6.31 28.33 -4.19
N SER A 107 5.99 28.28 -2.89
CA SER A 107 6.81 28.88 -1.84
C SER A 107 8.01 28.02 -1.44
N VAL A 108 7.98 26.72 -1.74
CA VAL A 108 9.05 25.79 -1.42
C VAL A 108 10.16 25.85 -2.46
N LYS A 109 11.38 26.11 -2.00
CA LYS A 109 12.59 26.05 -2.83
C LYS A 109 13.12 24.61 -2.85
N TRP A 110 13.60 24.19 -4.00
CA TRP A 110 14.05 22.82 -4.23
C TRP A 110 15.48 22.77 -4.72
N ASP A 111 16.24 21.81 -4.21
CA ASP A 111 17.58 21.47 -4.70
C ASP A 111 17.74 19.96 -4.76
N LEU A 112 18.13 19.45 -5.93
CA LEU A 112 18.61 18.08 -6.10
C LEU A 112 20.12 18.08 -5.98
N ILE A 113 20.62 17.32 -5.02
CA ILE A 113 22.03 17.31 -4.64
C ILE A 113 22.60 15.92 -4.86
N ALA A 114 23.40 15.77 -5.92
CA ALA A 114 24.14 14.54 -6.21
C ALA A 114 25.54 14.58 -5.58
N GLN A 115 25.82 13.66 -4.66
CA GLN A 115 27.11 13.49 -4.02
C GLN A 115 28.04 12.62 -4.87
N THR A 116 29.24 13.12 -5.13
CA THR A 116 30.18 12.54 -6.11
C THR A 116 31.32 11.72 -5.48
N LYS A 117 31.47 11.74 -4.14
CA LYS A 117 32.50 10.94 -3.44
C LYS A 117 32.21 9.43 -3.45
N GLY A 118 30.95 9.02 -3.61
CA GLY A 118 30.48 7.64 -3.58
C GLY A 118 30.83 6.80 -4.81
N ARG A 119 32.10 6.76 -5.27
CA ARG A 119 32.49 6.11 -6.53
C ARG A 119 32.39 4.58 -6.54
N THR A 120 32.18 3.97 -5.40
CA THR A 120 31.91 2.52 -5.25
C THR A 120 30.63 2.30 -4.47
N ARG A 121 29.96 1.16 -4.64
CA ARG A 121 28.77 0.80 -3.85
C ARG A 121 29.02 0.93 -2.34
N ALA A 122 30.16 0.44 -1.85
CA ALA A 122 30.51 0.48 -0.43
C ALA A 122 30.66 1.91 0.11
N THR A 123 31.27 2.81 -0.67
CA THR A 123 31.38 4.23 -0.28
C THR A 123 30.09 5.00 -0.51
N ALA A 124 29.32 4.65 -1.54
CA ALA A 124 28.05 5.30 -1.83
C ALA A 124 27.04 5.00 -0.73
N SER A 125 26.99 3.75 -0.24
CA SER A 125 26.07 3.34 0.82
C SER A 125 26.34 3.96 2.19
N THR A 126 27.50 4.59 2.38
CA THR A 126 27.83 5.30 3.64
C THR A 126 27.49 6.79 3.61
N LEU A 127 27.11 7.32 2.45
CA LEU A 127 26.72 8.73 2.32
C LEU A 127 25.23 8.88 2.61
N PHE A 128 24.80 10.10 2.96
CA PHE A 128 23.39 10.38 3.27
C PHE A 128 22.52 10.25 2.01
N HIS A 129 21.37 9.59 2.13
CA HIS A 129 20.29 9.63 1.14
C HIS A 129 19.01 10.05 1.83
N GLY A 130 18.22 10.88 1.16
CA GLY A 130 16.93 11.32 1.67
C GLY A 130 16.74 12.83 1.55
N PHE A 131 15.99 13.41 2.48
CA PHE A 131 15.63 14.82 2.44
C PHE A 131 16.21 15.60 3.61
N ASN A 132 16.73 16.80 3.34
CA ASN A 132 16.89 17.83 4.37
C ASN A 132 15.80 18.89 4.16
N ILE A 133 14.94 19.09 5.15
CA ILE A 133 13.77 19.95 5.08
C ILE A 133 13.94 21.12 6.04
N PHE A 134 13.88 22.33 5.51
CA PHE A 134 13.97 23.56 6.27
C PHE A 134 12.58 24.15 6.43
N TYR A 135 12.25 24.58 7.65
CA TYR A 135 10.90 25.02 7.98
C TYR A 135 10.89 26.22 8.90
N THR A 136 9.79 26.97 8.88
CA THR A 136 9.48 28.02 9.84
C THR A 136 8.32 27.53 10.73
N PRO A 137 8.52 27.38 12.05
CA PRO A 137 7.46 27.00 12.97
C PRO A 137 6.28 27.99 12.92
N LYS A 138 5.08 27.54 12.57
CA LYS A 138 3.87 28.38 12.66
C LYS A 138 3.22 28.27 14.04
N LYS A 139 2.70 29.39 14.54
CA LYS A 139 1.83 29.42 15.72
C LYS A 139 0.53 28.64 15.47
N THR A 140 -0.01 28.06 16.53
CA THR A 140 -1.20 27.19 16.56
C THR A 140 -2.35 27.71 15.70
N LEU A 141 -2.89 26.85 14.84
CA LEU A 141 -3.99 27.14 13.93
C LEU A 141 -5.26 27.53 14.70
N SER A 142 -5.97 28.54 14.20
CA SER A 142 -7.31 28.87 14.70
C SER A 142 -8.31 27.74 14.39
N THR A 143 -9.41 27.66 15.14
CA THR A 143 -10.46 26.64 14.97
C THR A 143 -11.02 26.61 13.54
N GLU A 144 -11.16 27.76 12.88
CA GLU A 144 -11.62 27.84 11.48
C GLU A 144 -10.59 27.28 10.49
N GLU A 145 -9.30 27.47 10.76
CA GLU A 145 -8.22 26.90 9.96
C GLU A 145 -8.11 25.38 10.16
N GLN A 146 -8.36 24.89 11.38
CA GLN A 146 -8.44 23.45 11.67
C GLN A 146 -9.62 22.80 10.93
N ILE A 147 -10.81 23.41 10.92
CA ILE A 147 -11.99 22.90 10.20
C ILE A 147 -11.76 22.92 8.69
N LYS A 148 -11.19 24.00 8.13
CA LYS A 148 -10.82 24.06 6.71
C LYS A 148 -9.78 23.01 6.35
N ARG A 149 -8.82 22.77 7.25
CA ARG A 149 -7.75 21.78 7.06
C ARG A 149 -8.26 20.34 7.16
N LYS A 150 -9.14 20.01 8.11
CA LYS A 150 -9.80 18.70 8.15
C LYS A 150 -10.55 18.42 6.84
N LYS A 151 -11.35 19.38 6.37
CA LYS A 151 -12.07 19.27 5.09
C LYS A 151 -11.12 19.12 3.89
N TYR A 152 -9.92 19.66 3.96
CA TYR A 152 -8.88 19.52 2.93
C TYR A 152 -8.20 18.15 2.97
N VAL A 153 -7.94 17.62 4.17
CA VAL A 153 -7.39 16.27 4.40
C VAL A 153 -8.39 15.20 3.96
N ASP A 154 -9.67 15.34 4.32
CA ASP A 154 -10.74 14.44 3.89
C ASP A 154 -10.82 14.41 2.33
N LYS A 155 -10.86 15.59 1.69
CA LYS A 155 -10.85 15.71 0.22
C LYS A 155 -9.59 15.12 -0.44
N ARG A 156 -8.48 15.09 0.28
CA ARG A 156 -7.20 14.55 -0.21
C ARG A 156 -7.18 13.04 -0.12
N PHE A 157 -7.66 12.49 0.99
CA PHE A 157 -7.90 11.07 1.17
C PHE A 157 -8.82 10.54 0.07
N ASP A 158 -9.90 11.26 -0.22
CA ASP A 158 -10.79 10.95 -1.35
C ASP A 158 -10.03 10.91 -2.69
N LYS A 159 -9.14 11.88 -2.96
CA LYS A 159 -8.36 11.92 -4.21
C LYS A 159 -7.32 10.80 -4.34
N VAL A 160 -6.61 10.46 -3.25
CA VAL A 160 -5.62 9.35 -3.22
C VAL A 160 -6.34 8.02 -3.39
N THR A 161 -7.47 7.87 -2.71
CA THR A 161 -8.39 6.75 -2.87
C THR A 161 -8.90 6.66 -4.30
N ASP A 162 -9.39 7.76 -4.89
CA ASP A 162 -9.87 7.80 -6.26
C ASP A 162 -8.77 7.44 -7.27
N GLN A 163 -7.53 7.88 -7.07
CA GLN A 163 -6.41 7.53 -7.94
C GLN A 163 -6.03 6.05 -7.81
N PHE A 164 -6.01 5.53 -6.59
CA PHE A 164 -5.72 4.12 -6.29
C PHE A 164 -6.83 3.18 -6.79
N LEU A 165 -8.11 3.54 -6.58
CA LEU A 165 -9.30 2.82 -7.02
C LEU A 165 -9.66 3.07 -8.50
N SER A 166 -9.08 4.10 -9.13
CA SER A 166 -9.15 4.27 -10.60
C SER A 166 -8.30 3.26 -11.36
N MET A 167 -7.43 2.50 -10.66
CA MET A 167 -7.01 1.20 -11.14
C MET A 167 -8.28 0.36 -11.27
N LYS A 168 -8.67 0.07 -12.50
CA LYS A 168 -9.97 -0.49 -12.86
C LYS A 168 -10.26 -1.76 -12.06
N LEU A 169 -10.97 -1.62 -10.93
CA LEU A 169 -11.46 -2.75 -10.16
C LEU A 169 -12.27 -3.63 -11.10
N SER A 170 -12.02 -4.94 -11.04
CA SER A 170 -12.78 -5.92 -11.79
C SER A 170 -14.28 -5.81 -11.50
N GLU A 171 -15.12 -6.28 -12.44
CA GLU A 171 -16.56 -6.44 -12.18
C GLU A 171 -16.84 -7.41 -11.01
N ASP A 172 -15.94 -8.36 -10.77
CA ASP A 172 -15.96 -9.21 -9.58
C ASP A 172 -15.65 -8.36 -8.34
N SER A 173 -16.58 -8.38 -7.39
CA SER A 173 -16.55 -7.59 -6.15
C SER A 173 -16.54 -8.47 -4.90
N SER A 174 -16.13 -9.74 -5.03
CA SER A 174 -16.23 -10.77 -3.98
C SER A 174 -15.69 -10.29 -2.63
N SER A 175 -14.46 -9.79 -2.56
CA SER A 175 -13.85 -9.39 -1.29
C SER A 175 -14.58 -8.23 -0.63
N TYR A 176 -14.95 -7.21 -1.41
CA TYR A 176 -15.74 -6.09 -0.91
C TYR A 176 -17.11 -6.56 -0.38
N THR A 177 -17.82 -7.36 -1.18
CA THR A 177 -19.16 -7.84 -0.86
C THR A 177 -19.18 -8.73 0.38
N VAL A 178 -18.16 -9.58 0.55
CA VAL A 178 -18.03 -10.43 1.74
C VAL A 178 -17.73 -9.60 2.98
N LEU A 179 -16.77 -8.68 2.93
CA LEU A 179 -16.46 -7.81 4.07
C LEU A 179 -17.67 -6.97 4.50
N GLU A 180 -18.41 -6.43 3.54
CA GLU A 180 -19.64 -5.69 3.81
C GLU A 180 -20.68 -6.58 4.51
N ARG A 181 -20.88 -7.80 4.01
CA ARG A 181 -21.84 -8.76 4.58
C ARG A 181 -21.45 -9.24 5.98
N MET A 182 -20.15 -9.47 6.22
CA MET A 182 -19.62 -9.98 7.49
C MET A 182 -19.29 -8.89 8.51
N SER A 183 -19.49 -7.61 8.14
CA SER A 183 -19.10 -6.45 8.95
C SER A 183 -19.73 -6.41 10.34
N SER A 184 -20.89 -7.01 10.58
CA SER A 184 -21.51 -7.09 11.91
C SER A 184 -21.04 -8.27 12.78
N GLU A 185 -20.28 -9.20 12.20
CA GLU A 185 -19.77 -10.40 12.87
C GLU A 185 -18.27 -10.32 13.13
N TRP A 186 -17.53 -9.62 12.26
CA TRP A 186 -16.07 -9.51 12.31
C TRP A 186 -15.61 -8.19 12.94
N GLU A 187 -15.58 -8.13 14.27
CA GLU A 187 -15.32 -6.90 15.04
C GLU A 187 -13.84 -6.68 15.42
N SER A 188 -13.00 -7.72 15.35
CA SER A 188 -11.56 -7.62 15.61
C SER A 188 -10.80 -8.62 14.75
N VAL A 189 -10.25 -8.15 13.63
CA VAL A 189 -9.66 -9.03 12.60
C VAL A 189 -8.25 -8.62 12.19
N ALA A 190 -7.44 -9.62 11.81
CA ALA A 190 -6.26 -9.41 10.99
C ALA A 190 -6.53 -9.95 9.58
N ILE A 191 -6.25 -9.14 8.57
CA ILE A 191 -6.39 -9.54 7.17
C ILE A 191 -5.09 -10.25 6.74
N VAL A 192 -5.21 -11.47 6.23
CA VAL A 192 -4.12 -12.21 5.58
C VAL A 192 -4.43 -12.25 4.11
N SER A 193 -3.55 -11.72 3.27
CA SER A 193 -3.90 -11.40 1.90
C SER A 193 -2.87 -11.90 0.91
N ASP A 194 -3.32 -12.70 -0.04
CA ASP A 194 -2.58 -12.95 -1.26
C ASP A 194 -2.37 -11.63 -2.00
N TRP A 195 -1.12 -11.26 -2.20
CA TRP A 195 -0.71 -10.05 -2.88
C TRP A 195 0.16 -10.35 -4.11
N THR A 196 -0.22 -11.39 -4.85
CA THR A 196 0.26 -11.69 -6.19
C THR A 196 -0.49 -10.93 -7.27
N GLY A 197 0.06 -10.93 -8.49
CA GLY A 197 -0.53 -10.24 -9.65
C GLY A 197 -1.99 -10.61 -9.92
N SER A 198 -2.38 -11.85 -9.66
CA SER A 198 -3.74 -12.36 -9.78
C SER A 198 -4.72 -11.75 -8.78
N MET A 199 -4.23 -11.42 -7.58
CA MET A 199 -5.05 -11.07 -6.43
C MET A 199 -5.08 -9.58 -6.12
N TYR A 200 -4.38 -8.74 -6.90
CA TYR A 200 -4.38 -7.29 -6.73
C TYR A 200 -5.79 -6.71 -6.61
N ASP A 201 -6.69 -6.99 -7.56
CA ASP A 201 -8.04 -6.41 -7.56
C ASP A 201 -8.85 -6.76 -6.30
N TYR A 202 -8.66 -7.96 -5.75
CA TYR A 202 -9.40 -8.47 -4.59
C TYR A 202 -8.89 -7.91 -3.28
N THR A 203 -7.58 -7.74 -3.16
CA THR A 203 -6.97 -7.09 -1.99
C THR A 203 -7.22 -5.58 -2.02
N LEU A 204 -7.25 -4.95 -3.19
CA LEU A 204 -7.67 -3.54 -3.36
C LEU A 204 -9.14 -3.32 -2.93
N GLN A 205 -10.01 -4.31 -3.14
CA GLN A 205 -11.40 -4.26 -2.66
C GLN A 205 -11.50 -4.22 -1.12
N VAL A 206 -10.57 -4.87 -0.40
CA VAL A 206 -10.50 -4.78 1.07
C VAL A 206 -10.22 -3.35 1.51
N LEU A 207 -9.23 -2.70 0.89
CA LEU A 207 -8.91 -1.31 1.18
C LEU A 207 -10.08 -0.39 0.83
N LYS A 208 -10.74 -0.61 -0.32
CA LYS A 208 -11.93 0.14 -0.69
C LYS A 208 -13.01 0.04 0.39
N TRP A 209 -13.31 -1.18 0.85
CA TRP A 209 -14.29 -1.39 1.91
C TRP A 209 -13.91 -0.62 3.18
N GLN A 210 -12.66 -0.73 3.61
CA GLN A 210 -12.19 -0.04 4.81
C GLN A 210 -12.27 1.50 4.70
N ILE A 211 -12.01 2.04 3.50
CA ILE A 211 -12.16 3.48 3.21
C ILE A 211 -13.62 3.89 3.27
N ASP A 212 -14.52 3.13 2.65
CA ASP A 212 -15.96 3.39 2.66
C ASP A 212 -16.55 3.32 4.09
N GLN A 213 -15.96 2.47 4.95
CA GLN A 213 -16.27 2.39 6.38
C GLN A 213 -15.53 3.44 7.24
N HIS A 214 -14.90 4.44 6.63
CA HIS A 214 -14.20 5.54 7.31
C HIS A 214 -13.07 5.09 8.25
N GLN A 215 -12.21 4.17 7.77
CA GLN A 215 -11.09 3.62 8.53
C GLN A 215 -11.55 2.82 9.76
N ASP A 216 -12.46 1.87 9.51
CA ASP A 216 -13.01 0.99 10.54
C ASP A 216 -11.90 0.40 11.43
N GLU A 217 -12.01 0.62 12.74
CA GLU A 217 -11.06 0.12 13.74
C GLU A 217 -11.15 -1.40 13.90
N LYS A 218 -12.12 -2.09 13.29
CA LYS A 218 -12.25 -3.55 13.32
C LYS A 218 -11.04 -4.28 12.77
N ILE A 219 -10.43 -3.76 11.70
CA ILE A 219 -9.17 -4.29 11.17
C ILE A 219 -8.03 -3.82 12.08
N LYS A 220 -7.27 -4.77 12.65
CA LYS A 220 -6.13 -4.50 13.55
C LYS A 220 -4.78 -4.53 12.84
N GLY A 221 -4.73 -5.11 11.65
CA GLY A 221 -3.54 -5.16 10.82
C GLY A 221 -3.65 -6.11 9.64
N TYR A 222 -2.53 -6.23 8.94
CA TYR A 222 -2.41 -6.98 7.70
C TYR A 222 -1.19 -7.90 7.73
N VAL A 223 -1.31 -9.04 7.05
CA VAL A 223 -0.23 -9.89 6.59
C VAL A 223 -0.38 -10.06 5.09
N PHE A 224 0.61 -9.64 4.31
CA PHE A 224 0.64 -9.84 2.86
C PHE A 224 1.65 -10.94 2.53
N PHE A 225 1.34 -11.75 1.52
CA PHE A 225 2.30 -12.70 0.96
C PHE A 225 2.37 -12.60 -0.56
N ASN A 226 3.56 -12.81 -1.12
CA ASN A 226 3.85 -12.71 -2.56
C ASN A 226 4.53 -13.99 -3.13
N ASP A 227 4.49 -15.09 -2.37
CA ASP A 227 5.06 -16.39 -2.73
C ASP A 227 6.56 -16.37 -3.01
N GLY A 228 7.28 -15.71 -2.09
CA GLY A 228 8.71 -15.94 -1.91
C GLY A 228 9.63 -14.95 -2.60
N ASP A 229 9.24 -13.68 -2.77
CA ASP A 229 10.13 -12.58 -3.20
C ASP A 229 10.92 -12.86 -4.51
N TYR A 230 10.23 -13.27 -5.57
CA TYR A 230 10.82 -13.67 -6.87
C TYR A 230 11.78 -14.88 -6.81
N LYS A 231 11.76 -15.68 -5.74
CA LYS A 231 12.43 -16.99 -5.72
C LYS A 231 12.00 -17.82 -6.91
N TYR A 232 12.94 -18.56 -7.49
CA TYR A 232 12.60 -19.58 -8.47
C TYR A 232 11.82 -20.71 -7.81
N ASP A 233 10.96 -21.41 -8.55
CA ASP A 233 10.08 -22.47 -8.02
C ASP A 233 10.84 -23.54 -7.20
N TYR A 234 12.07 -23.89 -7.60
CA TYR A 234 12.89 -24.87 -6.91
C TYR A 234 13.48 -24.38 -5.58
N GLU A 235 13.46 -23.07 -5.33
CA GLU A 235 13.92 -22.42 -4.09
C GLU A 235 12.76 -22.23 -3.07
N LYS A 236 11.52 -22.46 -3.49
CA LYS A 236 10.32 -22.34 -2.66
C LYS A 236 10.12 -23.59 -1.81
N VAL A 237 10.96 -23.72 -0.79
CA VAL A 237 10.91 -24.82 0.18
C VAL A 237 9.74 -24.59 1.14
N ILE A 238 8.85 -25.57 1.28
CA ILE A 238 7.70 -25.50 2.19
C ILE A 238 8.16 -25.17 3.62
N GLY A 239 7.60 -24.11 4.20
CA GLY A 239 7.95 -23.61 5.53
C GLY A 239 9.11 -22.61 5.54
N GLU A 240 9.74 -22.40 4.39
CA GLU A 240 10.81 -21.43 4.18
C GLU A 240 10.60 -20.64 2.86
N THR A 241 9.38 -20.61 2.31
CA THR A 241 9.07 -19.92 1.05
C THR A 241 9.31 -18.43 1.22
N GLY A 242 8.88 -17.86 2.36
CA GLY A 242 9.10 -16.46 2.68
C GLY A 242 8.19 -15.52 1.88
N GLY A 243 8.62 -14.27 1.67
CA GLY A 243 7.77 -13.28 1.01
C GLY A 243 6.54 -12.88 1.83
N ILE A 244 6.63 -12.93 3.16
CA ILE A 244 5.54 -12.63 4.09
C ILE A 244 5.84 -11.31 4.82
N TYR A 245 4.86 -10.42 4.85
CA TYR A 245 5.01 -9.05 5.29
C TYR A 245 3.89 -8.63 6.24
N THR A 246 4.25 -8.31 7.48
CA THR A 246 3.30 -7.92 8.53
C THR A 246 3.21 -6.41 8.70
N LEU A 247 2.01 -5.90 8.97
CA LEU A 247 1.73 -4.52 9.35
C LEU A 247 0.72 -4.49 10.51
N LYS A 248 1.16 -4.07 11.71
CA LYS A 248 0.30 -3.88 12.90
C LYS A 248 -0.36 -2.50 12.91
N SER A 249 -1.08 -2.20 11.83
CA SER A 249 -1.78 -0.94 11.64
C SER A 249 -2.86 -1.11 10.60
N SER A 250 -3.95 -0.37 10.76
CA SER A 250 -5.05 -0.30 9.81
C SER A 250 -5.14 1.05 9.11
N LYS A 251 -4.18 1.96 9.33
CA LYS A 251 -4.18 3.24 8.64
C LYS A 251 -3.91 3.03 7.16
N ILE A 252 -4.86 3.43 6.32
CA ILE A 252 -4.84 3.24 4.87
C ILE A 252 -3.50 3.59 4.21
N ILE A 253 -2.87 4.70 4.61
CA ILE A 253 -1.59 5.11 4.02
C ILE A 253 -0.48 4.10 4.34
N GLU A 254 -0.37 3.64 5.58
CA GLU A 254 0.62 2.64 5.99
C GLU A 254 0.36 1.29 5.29
N VAL A 255 -0.92 0.96 5.06
CA VAL A 255 -1.33 -0.24 4.30
C VAL A 255 -0.91 -0.14 2.83
N ILE A 256 -1.19 0.98 2.16
CA ILE A 256 -0.79 1.22 0.76
C ILE A 256 0.74 1.17 0.61
N GLU A 257 1.47 1.77 1.55
CA GLU A 257 2.94 1.73 1.57
C GLU A 257 3.46 0.29 1.69
N LYS A 258 2.85 -0.50 2.58
CA LYS A 258 3.21 -1.92 2.74
C LYS A 258 2.92 -2.72 1.46
N MET A 259 1.78 -2.50 0.82
CA MET A 259 1.42 -3.16 -0.43
C MET A 259 2.40 -2.82 -1.57
N ALA A 260 2.85 -1.57 -1.66
CA ALA A 260 3.87 -1.18 -2.62
C ALA A 260 5.20 -1.88 -2.37
N GLU A 261 5.65 -1.96 -1.11
CA GLU A 261 6.86 -2.68 -0.71
C GLU A 261 6.80 -4.16 -1.12
N VAL A 262 5.69 -4.84 -0.81
CA VAL A 262 5.52 -6.28 -1.10
C VAL A 262 5.58 -6.53 -2.62
N LYS A 263 4.89 -5.69 -3.39
CA LYS A 263 4.83 -5.78 -4.85
C LYS A 263 6.18 -5.56 -5.53
N GLU A 264 7.02 -4.67 -5.00
CA GLU A 264 8.38 -4.46 -5.53
C GLU A 264 9.29 -5.67 -5.36
N ARG A 265 8.96 -6.56 -4.42
CA ARG A 265 9.76 -7.74 -4.08
C ARG A 265 9.27 -9.02 -4.74
N GLY A 266 8.05 -9.05 -5.25
CA GLY A 266 7.46 -10.24 -5.85
C GLY A 266 6.01 -9.99 -6.25
N ASP A 267 5.57 -10.66 -7.31
CA ASP A 267 4.16 -10.70 -7.72
C ASP A 267 3.66 -12.14 -7.93
N GLY A 268 4.36 -13.12 -7.35
CA GLY A 268 4.10 -14.56 -7.46
C GLY A 268 5.17 -15.32 -8.25
N GLY A 269 4.77 -16.37 -8.97
CA GLY A 269 5.63 -17.09 -9.90
C GLY A 269 4.91 -18.26 -10.58
N ASP A 270 5.03 -19.45 -9.99
CA ASP A 270 4.22 -20.61 -10.32
C ASP A 270 2.81 -20.51 -9.69
N ILE A 271 1.95 -21.49 -9.99
CA ILE A 271 0.52 -21.45 -9.63
C ILE A 271 0.26 -21.68 -8.13
N PRO A 272 0.96 -22.60 -7.43
CA PRO A 272 0.76 -22.79 -5.99
C PRO A 272 1.28 -21.60 -5.18
N GLU A 273 0.60 -21.24 -4.09
CA GLU A 273 0.95 -20.09 -3.24
C GLU A 273 1.26 -20.54 -1.80
N ASN A 274 1.86 -19.67 -0.96
CA ASN A 274 2.29 -19.99 0.41
C ASN A 274 1.34 -19.46 1.51
N ASP A 275 0.05 -19.76 1.37
CA ASP A 275 -1.02 -19.29 2.25
C ASP A 275 -0.85 -19.73 3.71
N ILE A 276 -0.45 -20.98 3.97
CA ILE A 276 -0.40 -21.53 5.33
C ILE A 276 0.75 -20.90 6.12
N GLU A 277 1.91 -20.68 5.51
CA GLU A 277 3.02 -19.94 6.12
C GLU A 277 2.58 -18.53 6.53
N ALA A 278 1.85 -17.83 5.66
CA ALA A 278 1.31 -16.50 5.97
C ALA A 278 0.30 -16.53 7.13
N LEU A 279 -0.57 -17.55 7.19
CA LEU A 279 -1.52 -17.74 8.29
C LEU A 279 -0.83 -18.07 9.62
N ILE A 280 0.25 -18.87 9.60
CA ILE A 280 1.04 -19.17 10.80
C ILE A 280 1.64 -17.86 11.34
N VAL A 281 2.27 -17.06 10.49
CA VAL A 281 2.80 -15.73 10.87
C VAL A 281 1.69 -14.83 11.41
N ALA A 282 0.52 -14.82 10.78
CA ALA A 282 -0.61 -14.01 11.25
C ALA A 282 -1.10 -14.43 12.64
N GLN A 283 -1.17 -15.73 12.94
CA GLN A 283 -1.58 -16.21 14.26
C GLN A 283 -0.59 -15.80 15.36
N GLU A 284 0.71 -15.73 15.04
CA GLU A 284 1.77 -15.33 15.97
C GLU A 284 1.82 -13.82 16.17
N GLU A 285 1.67 -13.04 15.10
CA GLU A 285 1.79 -11.58 15.12
C GLU A 285 0.52 -10.90 15.65
N PHE A 286 -0.64 -11.55 15.51
CA PHE A 286 -1.95 -11.08 15.94
C PHE A 286 -2.62 -12.10 16.91
N PRO A 287 -2.06 -12.34 18.10
CA PRO A 287 -2.65 -13.29 19.05
C PRO A 287 -4.00 -12.81 19.59
N ASP A 288 -4.19 -11.48 19.69
CA ASP A 288 -5.33 -10.85 20.37
C ASP A 288 -6.53 -10.53 19.46
N VAL A 289 -6.41 -10.74 18.15
CA VAL A 289 -7.57 -10.58 17.25
C VAL A 289 -8.55 -11.74 17.44
N GLU A 290 -9.82 -11.53 17.13
CA GLU A 290 -10.84 -12.59 17.23
C GLU A 290 -10.77 -13.51 16.01
N GLU A 291 -10.59 -12.95 14.82
CA GLU A 291 -10.63 -13.68 13.56
C GLU A 291 -9.39 -13.39 12.70
N LEU A 292 -8.88 -14.43 12.03
CA LEU A 292 -7.97 -14.28 10.90
C LEU A 292 -8.76 -14.43 9.62
N VAL A 293 -8.70 -13.43 8.74
CA VAL A 293 -9.45 -13.40 7.48
C VAL A 293 -8.48 -13.53 6.31
N LEU A 294 -8.46 -14.69 5.67
CA LEU A 294 -7.67 -14.98 4.47
C LEU A 294 -8.40 -14.47 3.22
N ILE A 295 -7.74 -13.68 2.38
CA ILE A 295 -8.20 -13.31 1.03
C ILE A 295 -7.39 -14.13 0.02
N ALA A 296 -8.04 -15.05 -0.70
CA ALA A 296 -7.35 -16.08 -1.48
C ALA A 296 -7.95 -16.33 -2.87
N ASP A 297 -7.09 -16.79 -3.80
CA ASP A 297 -7.48 -17.19 -5.16
C ASP A 297 -7.98 -18.65 -5.17
N ASN A 298 -9.25 -18.84 -5.52
CA ASN A 298 -9.81 -20.18 -5.71
C ASN A 298 -9.11 -21.01 -6.80
N ARG A 299 -8.40 -20.37 -7.73
CA ARG A 299 -7.71 -21.02 -8.86
C ARG A 299 -6.29 -21.46 -8.52
N SER A 300 -5.78 -21.09 -7.35
CA SER A 300 -4.44 -21.46 -6.88
C SER A 300 -4.52 -22.46 -5.73
N PRO A 301 -3.78 -23.59 -5.78
CA PRO A 301 -3.62 -24.48 -4.64
C PRO A 301 -2.60 -23.92 -3.63
N MET A 302 -2.63 -24.43 -2.41
CA MET A 302 -1.70 -24.07 -1.34
C MET A 302 -0.46 -24.98 -1.40
N ARG A 303 0.69 -24.41 -1.74
CA ARG A 303 2.00 -25.09 -1.77
C ARG A 303 2.31 -25.79 -0.46
N ASP A 304 1.91 -25.16 0.64
CA ASP A 304 2.32 -25.44 2.00
C ASP A 304 1.20 -26.06 2.83
N LEU A 305 0.18 -26.66 2.19
CA LEU A 305 -0.93 -27.36 2.86
C LEU A 305 -0.48 -28.40 3.89
N SER A 306 0.72 -28.98 3.73
CA SER A 306 1.30 -29.91 4.69
C SER A 306 1.55 -29.30 6.08
N LEU A 307 1.63 -27.96 6.19
CA LEU A 307 1.83 -27.23 7.43
C LEU A 307 0.52 -26.96 8.18
N LEU A 308 -0.64 -27.30 7.61
CA LEU A 308 -1.98 -27.02 8.15
C LEU A 308 -2.14 -27.34 9.64
N SER A 309 -1.53 -28.44 10.11
CA SER A 309 -1.59 -28.86 11.51
C SER A 309 -0.99 -27.87 12.53
N GLN A 310 -0.26 -26.85 12.07
CA GLN A 310 0.33 -25.81 12.91
C GLN A 310 -0.66 -24.67 13.23
N LEU A 311 -1.75 -24.56 12.46
CA LEU A 311 -2.83 -23.61 12.72
C LEU A 311 -3.71 -24.13 13.85
N ASN A 312 -3.96 -23.30 14.85
CA ASN A 312 -4.67 -23.70 16.08
C ASN A 312 -5.93 -22.89 16.37
N ARG A 313 -6.39 -22.10 15.40
CA ARG A 313 -7.57 -21.23 15.51
C ARG A 313 -8.40 -21.22 14.23
N PRO A 314 -9.69 -20.85 14.30
CA PRO A 314 -10.55 -20.67 13.13
C PRO A 314 -9.98 -19.67 12.13
N ILE A 315 -10.07 -20.02 10.85
CA ILE A 315 -9.70 -19.16 9.71
C ILE A 315 -10.95 -18.84 8.89
N ARG A 316 -11.19 -17.56 8.63
CA ARG A 316 -12.27 -17.09 7.74
C ARG A 316 -11.69 -16.89 6.35
N ILE A 317 -12.16 -17.64 5.36
CA ILE A 317 -11.60 -17.61 4.01
C ILE A 317 -12.55 -16.82 3.11
N VAL A 318 -12.11 -15.67 2.62
CA VAL A 318 -12.75 -14.94 1.53
C VAL A 318 -12.17 -15.46 0.23
N LEU A 319 -12.98 -16.21 -0.51
CA LEU A 319 -12.54 -16.97 -1.67
C LEU A 319 -13.03 -16.32 -2.96
N SER A 320 -12.09 -15.82 -3.76
CA SER A 320 -12.34 -15.03 -4.97
C SER A 320 -12.31 -15.89 -6.24
N ARG A 321 -12.69 -15.30 -7.40
CA ARG A 321 -12.64 -15.95 -8.73
C ARG A 321 -13.55 -17.17 -8.91
N ILE A 322 -14.67 -17.19 -8.18
CA ILE A 322 -15.76 -18.16 -8.36
C ILE A 322 -16.82 -17.55 -9.31
N PRO A 323 -17.14 -18.19 -10.46
CA PRO A 323 -18.08 -17.62 -11.43
C PRO A 323 -19.52 -17.51 -10.89
N GLU A 324 -20.17 -16.36 -11.09
CA GLU A 324 -21.47 -15.99 -10.47
C GLU A 324 -22.69 -16.85 -10.85
N ASN A 325 -22.56 -17.88 -11.69
CA ASN A 325 -23.67 -18.72 -12.14
C ASN A 325 -23.28 -20.19 -12.28
N THR A 326 -22.43 -20.69 -11.38
CA THR A 326 -21.92 -22.06 -11.42
C THR A 326 -22.37 -22.86 -10.21
N ASP A 327 -22.45 -24.18 -10.36
CA ASP A 327 -22.70 -25.08 -9.24
C ASP A 327 -21.49 -25.02 -8.31
N ILE A 328 -21.66 -24.40 -7.13
CA ILE A 328 -20.58 -24.16 -6.16
C ILE A 328 -19.84 -25.44 -5.78
N LYS A 329 -20.50 -26.60 -5.92
CA LYS A 329 -19.90 -27.92 -5.65
C LYS A 329 -18.73 -28.26 -6.57
N ALA A 330 -18.74 -27.79 -7.81
CA ALA A 330 -17.73 -28.17 -8.80
C ALA A 330 -16.54 -27.19 -8.87
N GLU A 331 -16.65 -26.03 -8.20
CA GLU A 331 -15.75 -24.90 -8.46
C GLU A 331 -14.93 -24.51 -7.22
N ILE A 332 -15.34 -24.84 -5.99
CA ILE A 332 -14.51 -24.53 -4.82
C ILE A 332 -13.30 -25.47 -4.78
N ASN A 333 -12.12 -24.88 -4.70
CA ASN A 333 -10.89 -25.64 -4.54
C ASN A 333 -10.91 -26.44 -3.21
N PRO A 334 -10.74 -27.77 -3.27
CA PRO A 334 -10.89 -28.67 -2.12
C PRO A 334 -9.86 -28.41 -1.01
N GLU A 335 -8.74 -27.77 -1.32
CA GLU A 335 -7.73 -27.45 -0.32
C GLU A 335 -8.21 -26.36 0.64
N TYR A 336 -8.96 -25.35 0.15
CA TYR A 336 -9.58 -24.35 1.03
C TYR A 336 -10.73 -24.94 1.86
N LEU A 337 -11.49 -25.89 1.30
CA LEU A 337 -12.48 -26.66 2.08
C LEU A 337 -11.80 -27.39 3.23
N LYS A 338 -10.66 -28.05 2.96
CA LYS A 338 -9.87 -28.74 3.97
C LYS A 338 -9.32 -27.76 5.02
N LEU A 339 -8.79 -26.61 4.61
CA LEU A 339 -8.31 -25.57 5.52
C LEU A 339 -9.43 -25.10 6.46
N ALA A 340 -10.60 -24.75 5.92
CA ALA A 340 -11.74 -24.32 6.74
C ALA A 340 -12.22 -25.42 7.69
N ILE A 341 -12.32 -26.67 7.22
CA ILE A 341 -12.75 -27.80 8.04
C ILE A 341 -11.78 -28.05 9.22
N GLU A 342 -10.48 -28.18 8.94
CA GLU A 342 -9.47 -28.55 9.95
C GLU A 342 -9.25 -27.43 10.97
N THR A 343 -9.39 -26.16 10.54
CA THR A 343 -9.29 -25.01 11.43
C THR A 343 -10.60 -24.68 12.17
N LYS A 344 -11.71 -25.36 11.83
CA LYS A 344 -13.08 -24.99 12.27
C LYS A 344 -13.46 -23.57 11.84
N GLY A 345 -12.94 -23.17 10.70
CA GLY A 345 -13.18 -21.91 10.01
C GLY A 345 -14.44 -21.93 9.15
N SER A 346 -14.46 -21.03 8.17
CA SER A 346 -15.57 -20.87 7.20
C SER A 346 -15.07 -20.36 5.86
N ILE A 347 -15.82 -20.60 4.78
CA ILE A 347 -15.56 -20.06 3.45
C ILE A 347 -16.65 -19.08 3.08
N HIS A 348 -16.26 -17.94 2.54
CA HIS A 348 -17.13 -16.85 2.15
C HIS A 348 -16.82 -16.48 0.71
N THR A 349 -17.82 -16.58 -0.14
CA THR A 349 -17.75 -16.24 -1.56
C THR A 349 -18.62 -15.02 -1.81
N LYS A 350 -18.62 -14.47 -3.03
CA LYS A 350 -19.49 -13.32 -3.34
C LYS A 350 -20.96 -13.55 -2.96
N THR A 351 -21.47 -14.77 -3.15
CA THR A 351 -22.90 -15.09 -3.02
C THR A 351 -23.25 -16.09 -1.92
N ILE A 352 -22.29 -16.87 -1.43
CA ILE A 352 -22.53 -17.99 -0.51
C ILE A 352 -21.53 -17.94 0.65
N ASP A 353 -22.04 -18.22 1.85
CA ASP A 353 -21.25 -18.42 3.07
C ASP A 353 -21.38 -19.88 3.54
N LEU A 354 -20.26 -20.58 3.62
CA LEU A 354 -20.15 -21.96 4.07
C LEU A 354 -19.57 -21.97 5.48
N VAL A 355 -20.46 -22.13 6.46
CA VAL A 355 -20.11 -22.08 7.90
C VAL A 355 -20.30 -23.46 8.57
N SER A 356 -21.14 -24.32 7.99
CA SER A 356 -21.38 -25.67 8.53
C SER A 356 -20.26 -26.64 8.13
N PHE A 357 -19.74 -27.35 9.12
CA PHE A 357 -18.81 -28.48 8.91
C PHE A 357 -19.44 -29.54 8.00
N GLU A 358 -20.71 -29.90 8.22
CA GLU A 358 -21.41 -30.91 7.42
C GLU A 358 -21.52 -30.48 5.95
N GLU A 359 -21.86 -29.22 5.70
CA GLU A 359 -21.96 -28.68 4.34
C GLU A 359 -20.60 -28.71 3.64
N MET A 360 -19.54 -28.17 4.26
CA MET A 360 -18.19 -28.19 3.69
C MET A 360 -17.67 -29.61 3.47
N ASN A 361 -17.91 -30.53 4.42
CA ASN A 361 -17.49 -31.93 4.30
C ASN A 361 -18.30 -32.71 3.25
N MET A 362 -19.51 -32.27 2.91
CA MET A 362 -20.26 -32.80 1.77
C MET A 362 -19.71 -32.30 0.43
N LEU A 363 -19.13 -31.10 0.38
CA LEU A 363 -18.50 -30.55 -0.81
C LEU A 363 -17.12 -31.14 -1.08
N LEU A 364 -16.42 -31.58 -0.03
CA LEU A 364 -15.08 -32.17 -0.12
C LEU A 364 -15.09 -33.62 -0.64
N LYS A 365 -16.22 -34.34 -0.55
CA LYS A 365 -16.38 -35.75 -0.95
C LYS A 365 -16.90 -35.88 -2.37
#